data_AF-A0A2N8PIB2-F1
#
_entry.id   AF-A0A2N8PIB2-F1
#
_cell.length_a   1.000
_cell.length_b   1.000
_cell.length_c   1.000
_cell.angle_alpha   90.00
_cell.angle_beta   90.00
_cell.angle_gamma   90.00
#
_symmetry.space_group_name_H-M   'P 1'
#
loop_
_entity.id
_entity.type
_entity.pdbx_description
1 polymer ?
#
loop_
_entity_poly.entity_id
_entity_poly.type
_entity_poly.pdbx_seq_one_letter_code
_entity_poly.pdbx_strand_id
1 'polypeptide(L)'
;MAAVAGVGALALLGSSTAVADPSLPPGGNFDLTTWQLQEPVGSPGSPTTIPSSRLRGPDGYQDAYFYTDSRDGAMTFWAPEKGVTTPNSHYARSELREMNRSGSPADWSLGGSHRMSATLRGVSVTSNVCVGQIHLGSGGSSTKPLVELYYRANGDIVLGTENSPSGGQTSHPVGHVPMGTTWRYTLGVSGGDTVDLTVNGSSTHYAIAPSFFPYKQYFKAGSYNQSSSDSTTKGARVAFYALNVSHVSDVSDG
;
A
#
# COMPACT_ATOMS: atom_id res chain seq x y z
N MET A 1 -35.97 43.17 -21.20
CA MET A 1 -36.01 42.50 -19.88
C MET A 1 -34.79 41.59 -19.80
N ALA A 2 -33.92 41.80 -18.82
CA ALA A 2 -32.61 41.19 -18.73
C ALA A 2 -32.68 39.76 -18.16
N ALA A 3 -31.94 38.84 -18.77
CA ALA A 3 -31.71 37.49 -18.23
C ALA A 3 -30.59 37.56 -17.18
N VAL A 4 -30.89 37.13 -15.95
CA VAL A 4 -29.90 36.99 -14.88
C VAL A 4 -29.35 35.57 -14.94
N ALA A 5 -28.11 35.43 -15.39
CA ALA A 5 -27.36 34.16 -15.31
C ALA A 5 -26.77 34.03 -13.89
N GLY A 6 -27.30 33.08 -13.11
CA GLY A 6 -26.72 32.72 -11.81
C GLY A 6 -25.47 31.88 -12.02
N VAL A 7 -24.31 32.43 -11.68
CA VAL A 7 -23.06 31.68 -11.60
C VAL A 7 -23.05 30.91 -10.28
N GLY A 8 -23.30 29.61 -10.34
CA GLY A 8 -23.08 28.72 -9.20
C GLY A 8 -21.58 28.53 -8.98
N ALA A 9 -21.06 29.08 -7.88
CA ALA A 9 -19.69 28.85 -7.46
C ALA A 9 -19.52 27.38 -7.05
N LEU A 10 -18.80 26.61 -7.86
CA LEU A 10 -18.36 25.26 -7.51
C LEU A 10 -17.25 25.41 -6.45
N ALA A 11 -17.60 25.17 -5.18
CA ALA A 11 -16.62 25.13 -4.10
C ALA A 11 -15.71 23.92 -4.28
N LEU A 12 -14.52 24.14 -4.86
CA LEU A 12 -13.42 23.19 -4.79
C LEU A 12 -12.96 23.14 -3.33
N LEU A 13 -13.39 22.10 -2.60
CA LEU A 13 -12.79 21.74 -1.32
C LEU A 13 -11.36 21.30 -1.59
N GLY A 14 -10.43 22.26 -1.53
CA GLY A 14 -9.01 21.98 -1.48
C GLY A 14 -8.74 21.15 -0.22
N SER A 15 -8.32 19.91 -0.40
CA SER A 15 -7.73 19.12 0.68
C SER A 15 -6.44 19.84 1.08
N SER A 16 -6.50 20.66 2.13
CA SER A 16 -5.30 21.12 2.83
C SER A 16 -4.61 19.87 3.37
N THR A 17 -3.58 19.39 2.68
CA THR A 17 -2.65 18.43 3.26
C THR A 17 -2.00 19.15 4.43
N ALA A 18 -2.51 18.92 5.65
CA ALA A 18 -1.78 19.31 6.84
C ALA A 18 -0.38 18.72 6.69
N VAL A 19 0.63 19.58 6.68
CA VAL A 19 2.02 19.16 6.57
C VAL A 19 2.29 18.27 7.78
N ALA A 20 2.74 17.03 7.54
CA ALA A 20 3.07 16.10 8.62
C ALA A 20 4.12 16.74 9.54
N ASP A 21 3.97 16.59 10.85
CA ASP A 21 4.90 17.13 11.84
C ASP A 21 6.18 16.27 11.84
N PRO A 22 7.34 16.80 11.39
CA PRO A 22 8.56 16.02 11.31
C PRO A 22 9.14 15.60 12.68
N SER A 23 8.62 16.16 13.78
CA SER A 23 9.02 15.82 15.15
C SER A 23 8.25 14.63 15.73
N LEU A 24 7.11 14.25 15.13
CA LEU A 24 6.32 13.11 15.56
C LEU A 24 6.74 11.83 14.83
N PRO A 25 6.66 10.65 15.48
CA PRO A 25 6.78 9.36 14.78
C PRO A 25 5.63 9.17 13.78
N PRO A 26 5.72 8.18 12.88
CA PRO A 26 4.70 7.98 11.86
C PRO A 26 3.28 7.86 12.42
N GLY A 27 3.10 7.21 13.58
CA GLY A 27 1.82 7.07 14.27
C GLY A 27 1.18 8.37 14.77
N GLY A 28 1.97 9.44 14.92
CA GLY A 28 1.48 10.77 15.28
C GLY A 28 0.96 11.55 14.07
N ASN A 29 1.41 11.18 12.87
CA ASN A 29 1.06 11.83 11.61
C ASN A 29 0.03 11.04 10.78
N PHE A 30 -0.07 9.71 10.98
CA PHE A 30 -0.91 8.79 10.22
C PHE A 30 -1.81 7.96 11.15
N ASP A 31 -3.04 7.67 10.75
CA ASP A 31 -3.89 6.68 11.46
C ASP A 31 -3.35 5.26 11.20
N LEU A 32 -2.48 4.79 12.10
CA LEU A 32 -1.90 3.45 12.07
C LEU A 32 -2.69 2.43 12.91
N THR A 33 -3.91 2.75 13.35
CA THR A 33 -4.71 1.84 14.19
C THR A 33 -5.18 0.58 13.46
N THR A 34 -5.23 0.63 12.14
CA THR A 34 -5.63 -0.47 11.24
C THR A 34 -4.44 -1.09 10.51
N TRP A 35 -3.24 -1.04 11.09
CA TRP A 35 -2.04 -1.57 10.46
C TRP A 35 -1.16 -2.31 11.45
N GLN A 36 -0.47 -3.35 11.00
CA GLN A 36 0.74 -3.87 11.64
C GLN A 36 1.90 -3.71 10.67
N LEU A 37 3.12 -3.58 11.18
CA LEU A 37 4.33 -3.41 10.37
C LEU A 37 5.14 -4.70 10.38
N GLN A 38 5.56 -5.16 9.21
CA GLN A 38 6.57 -6.21 9.06
C GLN A 38 7.91 -5.57 8.71
N GLU A 39 8.97 -5.91 9.44
CA GLU A 39 10.30 -5.31 9.28
C GLU A 39 11.33 -6.29 8.70
N PRO A 40 12.42 -5.79 8.07
CA PRO A 40 13.42 -6.64 7.42
C PRO A 40 14.43 -7.24 8.43
N VAL A 41 14.06 -7.35 9.70
CA VAL A 41 14.85 -7.91 10.80
C VAL A 41 14.05 -8.99 11.52
N GLY A 42 14.67 -9.73 12.45
CA GLY A 42 14.04 -10.85 13.16
C GLY A 42 14.90 -12.10 13.06
N SER A 43 14.27 -13.27 13.17
CA SER A 43 14.93 -14.56 12.98
C SER A 43 14.67 -15.09 11.56
N PRO A 44 15.53 -15.99 11.03
CA PRO A 44 15.35 -16.55 9.69
C PRO A 44 13.93 -17.11 9.46
N GLY A 45 13.27 -16.66 8.40
CA GLY A 45 11.88 -17.03 8.09
C GLY A 45 10.82 -16.34 8.93
N SER A 46 11.18 -15.46 9.87
CA SER A 46 10.26 -14.82 10.81
C SER A 46 10.60 -13.33 11.00
N PRO A 47 10.16 -12.47 10.06
CA PRO A 47 10.28 -11.02 10.20
C PRO A 47 9.63 -10.51 11.50
N THR A 48 10.28 -9.56 12.16
CA THR A 48 9.71 -8.83 13.30
C THR A 48 8.41 -8.18 12.86
N THR A 49 7.36 -8.36 13.66
CA THR A 49 6.06 -7.75 13.42
C THR A 49 5.71 -6.80 14.56
N ILE A 50 5.45 -5.54 14.24
CA ILE A 50 5.05 -4.52 15.21
C ILE A 50 3.52 -4.34 15.13
N PRO A 51 2.78 -4.60 16.22
CA PRO A 51 1.31 -4.53 16.20
C PRO A 51 0.81 -3.09 16.17
N SER A 52 -0.45 -2.89 15.75
CA SER A 52 -1.12 -1.57 15.70
C SER A 52 -1.06 -0.80 17.02
N SER A 53 -1.07 -1.52 18.14
CA SER A 53 -0.97 -0.93 19.48
C SER A 53 0.35 -0.25 19.79
N ARG A 54 1.42 -0.63 19.09
CA ARG A 54 2.73 0.02 19.18
C ARG A 54 2.93 1.06 18.08
N LEU A 55 2.19 0.99 16.97
CA LEU A 55 2.34 1.94 15.86
C LEU A 55 1.58 3.24 16.08
N ARG A 56 0.40 3.20 16.69
CA ARG A 56 -0.51 4.35 16.78
C ARG A 56 -0.04 5.45 17.75
N GLY A 57 -0.43 6.69 17.45
CA GLY A 57 -0.33 7.82 18.37
C GLY A 57 1.03 8.55 18.34
N PRO A 58 1.13 9.67 19.08
CA PRO A 58 2.31 10.55 19.07
C PRO A 58 3.57 9.91 19.68
N ASP A 59 3.44 8.81 20.42
CA ASP A 59 4.54 8.00 20.95
C ASP A 59 4.72 6.68 20.17
N GLY A 60 4.21 6.64 18.94
CA GLY A 60 4.24 5.46 18.08
C GLY A 60 5.65 4.99 17.74
N TYR A 61 5.74 3.71 17.41
CA TYR A 61 7.00 3.05 17.05
C TYR A 61 7.64 3.69 15.82
N GLN A 62 8.97 3.83 15.88
CA GLN A 62 9.83 4.14 14.76
C GLN A 62 11.24 3.59 15.00
N ASP A 63 11.98 3.35 13.92
CA ASP A 63 13.34 2.84 13.94
C ASP A 63 14.09 3.15 12.62
N ALA A 64 15.16 2.40 12.29
CA ALA A 64 15.91 2.60 11.05
C ALA A 64 15.18 2.12 9.77
N TYR A 65 14.14 1.30 9.88
CA TYR A 65 13.39 0.72 8.77
C TYR A 65 12.01 1.37 8.59
N PHE A 66 11.49 2.02 9.62
CA PHE A 66 10.21 2.72 9.61
C PHE A 66 10.28 3.98 10.46
N TYR A 67 10.24 5.17 9.85
CA TYR A 67 10.44 6.43 10.56
C TYR A 67 9.80 7.63 9.88
N THR A 68 9.64 8.72 10.62
CA THR A 68 9.32 10.03 10.04
C THR A 68 10.59 10.69 9.51
N ASP A 69 10.61 11.07 8.23
CA ASP A 69 11.72 11.85 7.68
C ASP A 69 11.70 13.25 8.28
N SER A 70 12.75 13.62 9.01
CA SER A 70 12.83 14.90 9.73
C SER A 70 12.85 16.13 8.81
N ARG A 71 13.04 15.94 7.49
CA ARG A 71 13.07 17.02 6.51
C ARG A 71 11.68 17.44 6.05
N ASP A 72 10.74 16.50 5.96
CA ASP A 72 9.42 16.75 5.35
C ASP A 72 8.24 16.00 5.99
N GLY A 73 8.47 15.29 7.10
CA GLY A 73 7.42 14.60 7.86
C GLY A 73 6.92 13.30 7.23
N ALA A 74 7.51 12.83 6.13
CA ALA A 74 7.03 11.65 5.43
C ALA A 74 7.23 10.36 6.23
N MET A 75 6.20 9.51 6.29
CA MET A 75 6.31 8.15 6.80
C MET A 75 7.16 7.32 5.83
N THR A 76 8.38 7.00 6.24
CA THR A 76 9.42 6.42 5.39
C THR A 76 9.68 4.98 5.74
N PHE A 77 9.69 4.14 4.71
CA PHE A 77 10.00 2.71 4.79
C PHE A 77 11.33 2.44 4.12
N TRP A 78 12.19 1.67 4.77
CA TRP A 78 13.45 1.18 4.23
C TRP A 78 13.51 -0.35 4.31
N ALA A 79 13.68 -0.99 3.14
CA ALA A 79 13.88 -2.42 3.02
C ALA A 79 15.20 -2.69 2.27
N PRO A 80 16.26 -3.20 2.93
CA PRO A 80 17.51 -3.55 2.27
C PRO A 80 17.38 -4.83 1.42
N GLU A 81 18.35 -5.08 0.54
CA GLU A 81 18.47 -6.33 -0.20
C GLU A 81 18.78 -7.52 0.71
N LYS A 82 19.65 -7.30 1.71
CA LYS A 82 19.92 -8.25 2.78
C LYS A 82 19.04 -7.95 3.99
N GLY A 83 17.86 -8.58 4.03
CA GLY A 83 16.95 -8.54 5.17
C GLY A 83 16.31 -9.89 5.44
N VAL A 84 15.73 -10.04 6.62
CA VAL A 84 14.93 -11.21 6.98
C VAL A 84 13.69 -11.27 6.10
N THR A 85 13.40 -12.47 5.59
CA THR A 85 12.22 -12.73 4.75
C THR A 85 11.27 -13.70 5.45
N THR A 86 10.02 -13.74 5.01
CA THR A 86 9.07 -14.81 5.40
C THR A 86 9.43 -16.12 4.67
N PRO A 87 8.92 -17.28 5.08
CA PRO A 87 9.28 -18.56 4.47
C PRO A 87 8.88 -18.66 2.98
N ASN A 88 7.88 -17.87 2.57
CA ASN A 88 7.32 -17.88 1.22
C ASN A 88 7.73 -16.65 0.40
N SER A 89 8.71 -15.88 0.85
CA SER A 89 9.20 -14.65 0.21
C SER A 89 10.71 -14.70 0.05
N HIS A 90 11.20 -14.34 -1.12
CA HIS A 90 12.63 -14.19 -1.39
C HIS A 90 13.16 -12.79 -1.06
N TYR A 91 12.26 -11.89 -0.69
CA TYR A 91 12.51 -10.46 -0.62
C TYR A 91 12.15 -9.90 0.76
N ALA A 92 12.99 -8.99 1.25
CA ALA A 92 12.79 -8.30 2.51
C ALA A 92 11.77 -7.17 2.37
N ARG A 93 11.16 -6.78 3.49
CA ARG A 93 10.13 -5.74 3.51
C ARG A 93 10.18 -4.90 4.77
N SER A 94 9.88 -3.62 4.62
CA SER A 94 9.35 -2.74 5.66
C SER A 94 7.98 -2.33 5.17
N GLU A 95 6.95 -3.06 5.58
CA GLU A 95 5.64 -3.03 4.91
C GLU A 95 4.50 -3.19 5.90
N LEU A 96 3.51 -2.30 5.79
CA LEU A 96 2.28 -2.39 6.56
C LEU A 96 1.37 -3.47 5.98
N ARG A 97 0.71 -4.20 6.88
CA ARG A 97 -0.34 -5.18 6.59
C ARG A 97 -1.61 -4.72 7.30
N GLU A 98 -2.70 -4.62 6.56
CA GLU A 98 -3.97 -4.08 7.04
C GLU A 98 -4.57 -4.92 8.18
N MET A 99 -5.03 -4.29 9.25
CA MET A 99 -5.66 -4.87 10.43
C MET A 99 -7.03 -4.24 10.66
N ASN A 100 -7.90 -4.93 11.38
CA ASN A 100 -9.07 -4.29 11.96
C ASN A 100 -8.66 -3.40 13.13
N ARG A 101 -9.48 -2.39 13.48
CA ARG A 101 -9.23 -1.51 14.65
C ARG A 101 -9.14 -2.27 15.98
N SER A 102 -9.74 -3.47 16.05
CA SER A 102 -9.62 -4.39 17.19
C SER A 102 -8.24 -5.03 17.33
N GLY A 103 -7.36 -4.88 16.33
CA GLY A 103 -6.07 -5.56 16.24
C GLY A 103 -6.15 -6.97 15.63
N SER A 104 -7.34 -7.46 15.27
CA SER A 104 -7.47 -8.71 14.53
C SER A 104 -7.09 -8.54 13.06
N PRO A 105 -6.65 -9.61 12.38
CA PRO A 105 -6.34 -9.51 10.96
C PRO A 105 -7.55 -9.06 10.11
N ALA A 106 -7.38 -8.03 9.28
CA ALA A 106 -8.34 -7.73 8.21
C ALA A 106 -8.39 -8.91 7.23
N ASP A 107 -9.59 -9.28 6.79
CA ASP A 107 -9.83 -10.47 5.96
C ASP A 107 -11.19 -10.34 5.25
N TRP A 108 -11.31 -9.34 4.36
CA TRP A 108 -12.57 -8.95 3.73
C TRP A 108 -12.87 -9.77 2.46
N SER A 109 -14.16 -9.99 2.18
CA SER A 109 -14.60 -10.60 0.90
C SER A 109 -14.47 -9.62 -0.26
N LEU A 110 -14.44 -10.11 -1.50
CA LEU A 110 -14.42 -9.24 -2.66
C LEU A 110 -15.70 -8.40 -2.85
N GLY A 111 -16.86 -8.88 -2.36
CA GLY A 111 -18.13 -8.15 -2.44
C GLY A 111 -18.11 -6.83 -1.68
N GLY A 112 -18.78 -5.80 -2.21
CA GLY A 112 -18.65 -4.41 -1.77
C GLY A 112 -17.63 -3.61 -2.57
N SER A 113 -17.18 -2.50 -1.98
CA SER A 113 -16.05 -1.72 -2.46
C SER A 113 -15.00 -1.55 -1.36
N HIS A 114 -13.76 -1.85 -1.70
CA HIS A 114 -12.62 -1.77 -0.80
C HIS A 114 -11.52 -0.97 -1.48
N ARG A 115 -11.02 0.09 -0.84
CA ARG A 115 -10.06 1.00 -1.45
C ARG A 115 -8.94 1.35 -0.48
N MET A 116 -7.72 1.30 -0.96
CA MET A 116 -6.54 1.87 -0.34
C MET A 116 -6.01 3.00 -1.22
N SER A 117 -5.83 4.18 -0.65
CA SER A 117 -5.26 5.34 -1.33
C SER A 117 -3.93 5.73 -0.70
N ALA A 118 -2.95 6.09 -1.51
CA ALA A 118 -1.67 6.59 -1.03
C ALA A 118 -1.16 7.77 -1.86
N THR A 119 -0.42 8.67 -1.20
CA THR A 119 0.45 9.66 -1.84
C THR A 119 1.87 9.37 -1.37
N LEU A 120 2.80 9.17 -2.30
CA LEU A 120 4.16 8.71 -1.99
C LEU A 120 5.19 9.21 -3.01
N ARG A 121 6.47 9.07 -2.68
CA ARG A 121 7.59 9.13 -3.62
C ARG A 121 8.53 7.95 -3.41
N GLY A 122 9.19 7.51 -4.48
CA GLY A 122 10.40 6.70 -4.34
C GLY A 122 11.57 7.59 -3.94
N VAL A 123 12.33 7.19 -2.92
CA VAL A 123 13.53 7.91 -2.46
C VAL A 123 14.78 7.29 -3.07
N SER A 124 14.88 5.96 -3.02
CA SER A 124 15.95 5.20 -3.66
C SER A 124 15.48 3.76 -3.89
N VAL A 125 15.58 3.23 -5.10
CA VAL A 125 15.16 1.87 -5.44
C VAL A 125 16.26 1.23 -6.27
N THR A 126 16.81 0.09 -5.84
CA THR A 126 17.86 -0.60 -6.61
C THR A 126 17.34 -1.17 -7.93
N SER A 127 16.18 -1.83 -7.89
CA SER A 127 15.58 -2.49 -9.06
C SER A 127 14.10 -2.17 -9.15
N ASN A 128 13.27 -2.85 -8.35
CA ASN A 128 11.84 -2.58 -8.27
C ASN A 128 11.39 -2.71 -6.80
N VAL A 129 10.32 -2.02 -6.44
CA VAL A 129 9.69 -2.13 -5.12
C VAL A 129 8.19 -2.25 -5.31
N CYS A 130 7.56 -3.19 -4.61
CA CYS A 130 6.11 -3.19 -4.51
C CYS A 130 5.70 -2.20 -3.41
N VAL A 131 4.84 -1.23 -3.77
CA VAL A 131 4.42 -0.11 -2.90
C VAL A 131 2.98 -0.22 -2.42
N GLY A 132 2.22 -1.17 -2.96
CA GLY A 132 0.83 -1.42 -2.62
C GLY A 132 0.39 -2.80 -3.10
N GLN A 133 -0.39 -3.52 -2.30
CA GLN A 133 -0.91 -4.84 -2.63
C GLN A 133 -2.36 -4.99 -2.22
N ILE A 134 -3.06 -5.87 -2.94
CA ILE A 134 -4.20 -6.62 -2.41
C ILE A 134 -3.74 -8.06 -2.32
N HIS A 135 -3.71 -8.62 -1.12
CA HIS A 135 -3.16 -9.95 -0.87
C HIS A 135 -4.24 -10.93 -0.45
N LEU A 136 -4.15 -12.18 -0.96
CA LEU A 136 -5.06 -13.25 -0.56
C LEU A 136 -4.89 -13.55 0.94
N GLY A 137 -6.02 -13.66 1.63
CA GLY A 137 -6.17 -14.05 3.03
C GLY A 137 -6.75 -15.45 3.16
N SER A 138 -7.74 -15.63 4.02
CA SER A 138 -8.39 -16.95 4.19
C SER A 138 -9.18 -17.38 2.94
N GLY A 139 -9.54 -18.66 2.84
CA GLY A 139 -10.27 -19.22 1.69
C GLY A 139 -9.51 -20.27 0.87
N GLY A 140 -8.24 -20.51 1.21
CA GLY A 140 -7.43 -21.59 0.65
C GLY A 140 -5.99 -21.56 1.18
N SER A 141 -5.10 -22.32 0.55
CA SER A 141 -3.68 -22.42 0.95
C SER A 141 -2.75 -21.47 0.19
N SER A 142 -3.29 -20.57 -0.63
CA SER A 142 -2.47 -19.67 -1.45
C SER A 142 -1.73 -18.67 -0.58
N THR A 143 -0.49 -18.41 -0.97
CA THR A 143 0.37 -17.36 -0.41
C THR A 143 0.59 -16.21 -1.38
N LYS A 144 -0.16 -16.19 -2.49
CA LYS A 144 -0.01 -15.23 -3.58
C LYS A 144 -0.81 -13.95 -3.31
N PRO A 145 -0.40 -12.81 -3.87
CA PRO A 145 -1.26 -11.63 -3.90
C PRO A 145 -2.40 -11.83 -4.92
N LEU A 146 -3.43 -10.99 -4.82
CA LEU A 146 -4.34 -10.75 -5.94
C LEU A 146 -3.66 -9.81 -6.94
N VAL A 147 -3.08 -8.70 -6.44
CA VAL A 147 -2.31 -7.74 -7.24
C VAL A 147 -1.17 -7.10 -6.45
N GLU A 148 -0.14 -6.67 -7.18
CA GLU A 148 1.00 -5.91 -6.67
C GLU A 148 1.25 -4.67 -7.54
N LEU A 149 1.33 -3.49 -6.94
CA LEU A 149 1.70 -2.25 -7.62
C LEU A 149 3.20 -1.99 -7.44
N TYR A 150 3.95 -2.12 -8.53
CA TYR A 150 5.40 -1.93 -8.53
C TYR A 150 5.80 -0.53 -8.99
N TYR A 151 6.84 0.00 -8.35
CA TYR A 151 7.58 1.18 -8.77
C TYR A 151 9.03 0.79 -9.06
N ARG A 152 9.54 1.15 -10.22
CA ARG A 152 10.86 0.72 -10.71
C ARG A 152 11.92 1.81 -10.54
N ALA A 153 13.19 1.43 -10.55
CA ALA A 153 14.32 2.33 -10.42
C ALA A 153 14.36 3.42 -11.52
N ASN A 154 13.82 3.11 -12.71
CA ASN A 154 13.70 4.06 -13.81
C ASN A 154 12.45 4.96 -13.72
N GLY A 155 11.59 4.79 -12.72
CA GLY A 155 10.36 5.57 -12.53
C GLY A 155 9.09 4.94 -13.10
N ASP A 156 9.17 3.78 -13.75
CA ASP A 156 7.98 3.11 -14.28
C ASP A 156 7.10 2.57 -13.15
N ILE A 157 5.78 2.69 -13.35
CA ILE A 157 4.75 2.15 -12.47
C ILE A 157 4.07 1.01 -13.22
N VAL A 158 4.06 -0.18 -12.62
CA VAL A 158 3.55 -1.41 -13.23
C VAL A 158 2.62 -2.12 -12.26
N LEU A 159 1.40 -2.43 -12.68
CA LEU A 159 0.52 -3.31 -11.92
C LEU A 159 0.78 -4.76 -12.35
N GLY A 160 1.08 -5.64 -11.41
CA GLY A 160 1.06 -7.08 -11.58
C GLY A 160 -0.28 -7.66 -11.12
N THR A 161 -1.02 -8.31 -12.00
CA THR A 161 -2.23 -9.08 -11.65
C THR A 161 -1.90 -10.56 -11.61
N GLU A 162 -2.17 -11.24 -10.51
CA GLU A 162 -1.95 -12.69 -10.44
C GLU A 162 -3.01 -13.40 -11.31
N ASN A 163 -2.57 -14.38 -12.08
CA ASN A 163 -3.39 -15.12 -13.03
C ASN A 163 -4.28 -16.17 -12.32
N SER A 164 -3.84 -16.65 -11.16
CA SER A 164 -4.58 -17.61 -10.32
C SER A 164 -4.03 -17.63 -8.89
N PRO A 165 -4.74 -18.26 -7.92
CA PRO A 165 -4.19 -18.49 -6.59
C PRO A 165 -2.92 -19.36 -6.55
N SER A 166 -2.64 -20.15 -7.60
CA SER A 166 -1.36 -20.90 -7.72
C SER A 166 -0.21 -19.99 -8.15
N GLY A 167 -0.56 -18.84 -8.70
CA GLY A 167 0.33 -17.78 -9.09
C GLY A 167 0.46 -17.61 -10.61
N GLY A 168 1.55 -16.94 -10.99
CA GLY A 168 1.80 -16.46 -12.34
C GLY A 168 1.22 -15.06 -12.47
N GLN A 169 1.99 -14.11 -12.99
CA GLN A 169 1.59 -12.71 -12.96
C GLN A 169 1.62 -12.10 -14.36
N THR A 170 0.60 -11.32 -14.69
CA THR A 170 0.55 -10.49 -15.89
C THR A 170 0.87 -9.05 -15.51
N SER A 171 1.84 -8.45 -16.21
CA SER A 171 2.29 -7.06 -15.96
C SER A 171 1.60 -6.06 -16.87
N HIS A 172 1.14 -4.95 -16.29
CA HIS A 172 0.48 -3.85 -16.98
C HIS A 172 1.23 -2.54 -16.68
N PRO A 173 1.87 -1.89 -17.67
CA PRO A 173 2.37 -0.54 -17.50
C PRO A 173 1.21 0.42 -17.26
N VAL A 174 1.24 1.14 -16.14
CA VAL A 174 0.11 2.00 -15.69
C VAL A 174 0.53 3.45 -15.45
N GLY A 175 1.82 3.76 -15.54
CA GLY A 175 2.32 5.13 -15.44
C GLY A 175 3.83 5.22 -15.39
N HIS A 176 4.32 6.44 -15.33
CA HIS A 176 5.73 6.74 -15.14
C HIS A 176 5.87 8.03 -14.33
N VAL A 177 6.71 8.00 -13.30
CA VAL A 177 7.02 9.15 -12.45
C VAL A 177 8.51 9.08 -12.07
N PRO A 178 9.33 10.11 -12.38
CA PRO A 178 10.75 10.10 -12.03
C PRO A 178 11.01 9.93 -10.52
N MET A 179 12.10 9.24 -10.18
CA MET A 179 12.54 9.04 -8.78
C MET A 179 12.59 10.39 -8.03
N GLY A 180 12.15 10.40 -6.77
CA GLY A 180 12.06 11.61 -5.95
C GLY A 180 10.80 12.47 -6.19
N THR A 181 10.01 12.19 -7.23
CA THR A 181 8.78 12.91 -7.52
C THR A 181 7.59 12.28 -6.77
N THR A 182 6.78 13.11 -6.12
CA THR A 182 5.56 12.66 -5.45
C THR A 182 4.47 12.30 -6.47
N TRP A 183 3.79 11.18 -6.23
CA TRP A 183 2.65 10.71 -7.02
C TRP A 183 1.63 10.05 -6.10
N ARG A 184 0.47 9.72 -6.65
CA ARG A 184 -0.64 9.11 -5.88
C ARG A 184 -1.25 7.93 -6.62
N TYR A 185 -1.72 6.98 -5.84
CA TYR A 185 -2.57 5.90 -6.33
C TYR A 185 -3.81 5.70 -5.46
N THR A 186 -4.86 5.14 -6.07
CA THR A 186 -5.95 4.45 -5.37
C THR A 186 -6.07 3.05 -5.96
N LEU A 187 -5.91 2.03 -5.12
CA LEU A 187 -5.98 0.63 -5.48
C LEU A 187 -7.16 0.00 -4.72
N GLY A 188 -7.99 -0.78 -5.39
CA GLY A 188 -9.14 -1.36 -4.73
C GLY A 188 -9.85 -2.45 -5.52
N VAL A 189 -10.93 -2.93 -4.93
CA VAL A 189 -11.90 -3.84 -5.55
C VAL A 189 -13.27 -3.16 -5.55
N SER A 190 -14.05 -3.38 -6.61
CA SER A 190 -15.46 -3.03 -6.67
C SER A 190 -16.28 -4.15 -7.33
N GLY A 191 -17.56 -4.24 -6.96
CA GLY A 191 -18.53 -5.15 -7.60
C GLY A 191 -18.29 -6.64 -7.35
N GLY A 192 -17.34 -7.01 -6.50
CA GLY A 192 -16.98 -8.42 -6.25
C GLY A 192 -15.98 -9.03 -7.24
N ASP A 193 -15.74 -8.40 -8.38
CA ASP A 193 -15.06 -9.03 -9.51
C ASP A 193 -14.10 -8.11 -10.27
N THR A 194 -13.91 -6.87 -9.84
CA THR A 194 -13.09 -5.89 -10.56
C THR A 194 -12.03 -5.28 -9.66
N VAL A 195 -10.77 -5.34 -10.09
CA VAL A 195 -9.69 -4.52 -9.53
C VAL A 195 -9.72 -3.15 -10.19
N ASP A 196 -9.81 -2.11 -9.36
CA ASP A 196 -9.71 -0.70 -9.76
C ASP A 196 -8.33 -0.16 -9.38
N LEU A 197 -7.63 0.47 -10.34
CA LEU A 197 -6.43 1.24 -10.08
C LEU A 197 -6.55 2.62 -10.69
N THR A 198 -6.31 3.66 -9.89
CA THR A 198 -6.11 5.03 -10.38
C THR A 198 -4.69 5.47 -10.04
N VAL A 199 -3.89 5.89 -11.03
CA VAL A 199 -2.56 6.49 -10.85
C VAL A 199 -2.58 7.91 -11.38
N ASN A 200 -2.29 8.89 -10.52
CA ASN A 200 -2.31 10.33 -10.88
C ASN A 200 -3.56 10.79 -11.65
N GLY A 201 -4.72 10.20 -11.36
CA GLY A 201 -6.00 10.53 -12.00
C GLY A 201 -6.37 9.68 -13.21
N SER A 202 -5.44 8.87 -13.74
CA SER A 202 -5.72 7.91 -14.81
C SER A 202 -6.15 6.57 -14.22
N SER A 203 -7.32 6.07 -14.63
CA SER A 203 -7.87 4.81 -14.12
C SER A 203 -7.71 3.65 -15.11
N THR A 204 -7.41 2.47 -14.58
CA THR A 204 -7.45 1.18 -15.26
C THR A 204 -8.25 0.17 -14.43
N HIS A 205 -8.83 -0.82 -15.11
CA HIS A 205 -9.71 -1.83 -14.51
C HIS A 205 -9.32 -3.21 -15.00
N TYR A 206 -9.37 -4.20 -14.12
CA TYR A 206 -8.98 -5.58 -14.43
C TYR A 206 -9.98 -6.56 -13.81
N ALA A 207 -10.44 -7.53 -14.60
CA ALA A 207 -11.31 -8.58 -14.10
C ALA A 207 -10.56 -9.49 -13.12
N ILE A 208 -11.23 -9.90 -12.06
CA ILE A 208 -10.78 -10.89 -11.10
C ILE A 208 -11.23 -12.27 -11.58
N ALA A 209 -10.28 -13.17 -11.77
CA ALA A 209 -10.60 -14.54 -12.18
C ALA A 209 -11.47 -15.24 -11.10
N PRO A 210 -12.49 -16.04 -11.49
CA PRO A 210 -13.37 -16.72 -10.52
C PRO A 210 -12.65 -17.62 -9.51
N SER A 211 -11.43 -18.09 -9.85
CA SER A 211 -10.58 -18.86 -8.94
C SER A 211 -10.17 -18.10 -7.67
N PHE A 212 -10.26 -16.77 -7.65
CA PHE A 212 -10.01 -15.94 -6.48
C PHE A 212 -11.24 -15.74 -5.58
N PHE A 213 -12.46 -16.03 -6.05
CA PHE A 213 -13.69 -15.74 -5.31
C PHE A 213 -13.81 -16.44 -3.94
N PRO A 214 -13.25 -17.64 -3.72
CA PRO A 214 -13.22 -18.23 -2.38
C PRO A 214 -12.34 -17.48 -1.38
N TYR A 215 -11.41 -16.66 -1.86
CA TYR A 215 -10.42 -15.99 -1.02
C TYR A 215 -10.90 -14.65 -0.49
N LYS A 216 -10.71 -14.46 0.81
CA LYS A 216 -10.70 -13.16 1.47
C LYS A 216 -9.41 -12.41 1.15
N GLN A 217 -9.36 -11.12 1.48
CA GLN A 217 -8.31 -10.22 1.07
C GLN A 217 -7.90 -9.27 2.20
N TYR A 218 -6.71 -8.68 2.06
CA TYR A 218 -6.27 -7.55 2.87
C TYR A 218 -5.30 -6.67 2.08
N PHE A 219 -5.23 -5.39 2.43
CA PHE A 219 -4.29 -4.45 1.84
C PHE A 219 -2.88 -4.56 2.47
N LYS A 220 -1.86 -4.22 1.66
CA LYS A 220 -0.51 -3.93 2.14
C LYS A 220 0.06 -2.67 1.49
N ALA A 221 0.89 -1.92 2.19
CA ALA A 221 1.57 -0.74 1.66
C ALA A 221 2.92 -0.50 2.35
N GLY A 222 3.93 -0.06 1.61
CA GLY A 222 5.25 0.24 2.15
C GLY A 222 6.37 -0.07 1.16
N SER A 223 7.48 -0.58 1.66
CA SER A 223 8.62 -1.03 0.86
C SER A 223 8.74 -2.56 0.88
N TYR A 224 8.24 -3.23 -0.17
CA TYR A 224 8.54 -4.64 -0.42
C TYR A 224 9.55 -4.76 -1.57
N ASN A 225 10.84 -4.84 -1.21
CA ASN A 225 11.96 -4.69 -2.13
C ASN A 225 12.13 -5.91 -3.06
N GLN A 226 11.84 -5.77 -4.35
CA GLN A 226 11.95 -6.85 -5.35
C GLN A 226 13.37 -7.00 -5.89
N SER A 227 14.36 -6.95 -5.01
CA SER A 227 15.75 -7.31 -5.30
C SER A 227 16.39 -7.96 -4.08
N SER A 228 17.36 -8.84 -4.31
CA SER A 228 18.08 -9.55 -3.26
C SER A 228 19.57 -9.64 -3.58
N SER A 229 20.39 -9.45 -2.55
CA SER A 229 21.84 -9.56 -2.55
C SER A 229 22.31 -9.58 -1.09
N ASP A 230 23.62 -9.71 -0.86
CA ASP A 230 24.19 -9.59 0.48
C ASP A 230 24.38 -8.13 0.96
N SER A 231 23.89 -7.14 0.22
CA SER A 231 24.03 -5.73 0.57
C SER A 231 23.00 -5.28 1.61
N THR A 232 23.46 -4.62 2.67
CA THR A 232 22.61 -3.95 3.67
C THR A 232 22.32 -2.49 3.34
N THR A 233 22.93 -1.95 2.29
CA THR A 233 22.85 -0.54 1.90
C THR A 233 22.13 -0.32 0.56
N LYS A 234 22.02 -1.36 -0.27
CA LYS A 234 21.14 -1.40 -1.43
C LYS A 234 19.77 -1.92 -1.02
N GLY A 235 18.72 -1.48 -1.71
CA GLY A 235 17.34 -1.87 -1.43
C GLY A 235 16.36 -0.81 -1.93
N ALA A 236 15.21 -0.71 -1.25
CA ALA A 236 14.17 0.23 -1.57
C ALA A 236 13.77 1.09 -0.37
N ARG A 237 13.88 2.42 -0.55
CA ARG A 237 13.36 3.44 0.35
C ARG A 237 12.22 4.18 -0.33
N VAL A 238 11.07 4.21 0.32
CA VAL A 238 9.86 4.92 -0.16
C VAL A 238 9.29 5.75 0.97
N ALA A 239 8.72 6.91 0.64
CA ALA A 239 8.22 7.87 1.60
C ALA A 239 6.76 8.21 1.28
N PHE A 240 5.89 8.03 2.26
CA PHE A 240 4.45 8.25 2.16
C PHE A 240 4.05 9.56 2.84
N TYR A 241 3.16 10.29 2.20
CA TYR A 241 2.56 11.55 2.66
C TYR A 241 1.07 11.40 3.01
N ALA A 242 0.42 10.37 2.46
CA ALA A 242 -0.94 9.99 2.81
C ALA A 242 -1.09 8.48 2.63
N LEU A 243 -1.84 7.85 3.52
CA LEU A 243 -2.27 6.44 3.40
C LEU A 243 -3.63 6.30 4.08
N ASN A 244 -4.65 5.87 3.33
CA ASN A 244 -6.00 5.68 3.85
C ASN A 244 -6.60 4.39 3.30
N VAL A 245 -7.49 3.78 4.09
CA VAL A 245 -8.28 2.60 3.72
C VAL A 245 -9.76 2.89 3.95
N SER A 246 -10.62 2.35 3.09
CA SER A 246 -12.08 2.41 3.24
C SER A 246 -12.72 1.13 2.73
N HIS A 247 -13.78 0.68 3.42
CA HIS A 247 -14.63 -0.42 2.99
C HIS A 247 -16.09 0.01 3.03
N VAL A 248 -16.82 -0.32 1.98
CA VAL A 248 -18.27 -0.16 1.87
C VAL A 248 -18.83 -1.54 1.53
N SER A 249 -19.66 -2.10 2.40
CA SER A 249 -20.37 -3.35 2.11
C SER A 249 -21.46 -3.09 1.09
N ASP A 250 -21.72 -4.06 0.21
CA ASP A 250 -22.97 -4.07 -0.56
C ASP A 250 -24.13 -4.08 0.45
N VAL A 251 -24.99 -3.07 0.42
CA VAL A 251 -26.23 -3.10 1.19
C VAL A 251 -27.10 -4.16 0.53
N SER A 252 -27.23 -5.32 1.17
CA SER A 252 -28.32 -6.23 0.84
C SER A 252 -29.60 -5.61 1.41
N ASP A 253 -30.33 -4.85 0.58
CA ASP A 253 -31.75 -4.60 0.85
C ASP A 253 -32.46 -5.96 0.74
N GLY A 254 -32.77 -6.54 1.90
CA GLY A 254 -33.55 -7.75 2.06
C GLY A 254 -34.35 -7.71 3.35
#